data_AF-A0A8S0RK73-F1
#
_entry.id   AF-A0A8S0RK73-F1
#
_cell.length_a   1.000
_cell.length_b   1.000
_cell.length_c   1.000
_cell.angle_alpha   90.00
_cell.angle_beta   90.00
_cell.angle_gamma   90.00
#
_symmetry.space_group_name_H-M   'P 1'
#
loop_
_entity.id
_entity.type
_entity.pdbx_description
1 polymer ?
#
loop_
_entity_poly.entity_id
_entity_poly.type
_entity_poly.pdbx_seq_one_letter_code
_entity_poly.pdbx_strand_id
1 'polypeptide(L)'
;MVQIGSNSRSVVEHKRVVIESTHDEKLVGILHEMGSPELVIICHGFRSSKDRIPMVNLAAAFEKEGISAFRFDFAGNGESEGTFQYGNYRREAEDLRAVVKHFQGEKQCIVAIIGHSKGGNAVLLYASWYNDIQTVVNIAGRYNLKRGIEGRLGKDFQKNIEQNGFIDVKNRRGKIEYRVTKESLMDRLATDMHAACQSIHPSWY
;
A
#
# COMPACT_ATOMS: atom_id res chain seq x y z
N MET A 1 48.75 20.05 -2.53
CA MET A 1 47.46 20.40 -3.14
C MET A 1 46.50 19.26 -2.84
N VAL A 2 45.51 19.50 -1.99
CA VAL A 2 44.43 18.54 -1.72
C VAL A 2 43.44 18.67 -2.87
N GLN A 3 43.27 17.61 -3.64
CA GLN A 3 42.30 17.55 -4.72
C GLN A 3 40.93 17.33 -4.08
N ILE A 4 40.15 18.41 -4.02
CA ILE A 4 38.77 18.38 -3.52
C ILE A 4 37.96 17.68 -4.59
N GLY A 5 37.64 16.40 -4.36
CA GLY A 5 36.76 15.63 -5.24
C GLY A 5 35.44 16.35 -5.39
N SER A 6 35.13 16.76 -6.63
CA SER A 6 33.82 17.28 -6.99
C SER A 6 32.78 16.20 -6.70
N ASN A 7 32.00 16.42 -5.64
CA ASN A 7 30.85 15.58 -5.32
C ASN A 7 29.76 15.90 -6.35
N SER A 8 29.87 15.31 -7.54
CA SER A 8 28.78 15.34 -8.51
C SER A 8 27.65 14.53 -7.88
N ARG A 9 26.68 15.22 -7.27
CA ARG A 9 25.38 14.62 -6.97
C ARG A 9 24.85 14.08 -8.30
N SER A 10 24.94 12.76 -8.49
CA SER A 10 24.22 12.08 -9.55
C SER A 10 22.77 12.54 -9.43
N VAL A 11 22.21 13.09 -10.52
CA VAL A 11 20.78 13.39 -10.55
C VAL A 11 20.06 12.07 -10.29
N VAL A 12 19.35 11.98 -9.16
CA VAL A 12 18.58 10.77 -8.85
C VAL A 12 17.43 10.72 -9.84
N GLU A 13 17.49 9.76 -10.76
CA GLU A 13 16.46 9.56 -11.76
C GLU A 13 15.30 8.77 -11.14
N HIS A 14 14.10 9.34 -11.18
CA HIS A 14 12.89 8.67 -10.73
C HIS A 14 12.25 7.96 -11.92
N LYS A 15 12.30 6.63 -11.93
CA LYS A 15 11.82 5.81 -13.05
C LYS A 15 10.38 5.38 -12.83
N ARG A 16 9.53 5.58 -13.83
CA ARG A 16 8.17 5.03 -13.82
C ARG A 16 8.21 3.55 -14.16
N VAL A 17 7.62 2.72 -13.31
CA VAL A 17 7.54 1.26 -13.48
C VAL A 17 6.08 0.84 -13.53
N VAL A 18 5.77 -0.14 -14.39
CA VAL A 18 4.45 -0.78 -14.48
C VAL A 18 4.61 -2.25 -14.19
N ILE A 19 3.83 -2.75 -13.23
CA ILE A 19 3.86 -4.14 -12.76
C ILE A 19 2.47 -4.72 -12.95
N GLU A 20 2.37 -5.90 -13.53
CA GLU A 20 1.09 -6.61 -13.65
C GLU A 20 0.73 -7.28 -12.30
N SER A 21 -0.48 -7.04 -11.81
CA SER A 21 -0.99 -7.67 -10.59
C SER A 21 -1.37 -9.13 -10.86
N THR A 22 -1.71 -9.86 -9.80
CA THR A 22 -2.27 -11.23 -9.93
C THR A 22 -3.68 -11.27 -10.53
N HIS A 23 -4.28 -10.10 -10.81
CA HIS A 23 -5.62 -9.93 -11.36
C HIS A 23 -5.60 -9.20 -12.71
N ASP A 24 -4.48 -9.26 -13.43
CA ASP A 24 -4.27 -8.67 -14.76
C ASP A 24 -4.49 -7.15 -14.83
N GLU A 25 -4.28 -6.45 -13.69
CA GLU A 25 -4.32 -4.99 -13.61
C GLU A 25 -2.91 -4.42 -13.54
N LYS A 26 -2.67 -3.32 -14.26
CA LYS A 26 -1.41 -2.59 -14.16
C LYS A 26 -1.32 -1.77 -12.88
N LEU A 27 -0.33 -2.11 -12.07
CA LEU A 27 0.13 -1.34 -10.91
C LEU A 27 1.23 -0.36 -11.35
N VAL A 28 0.99 0.93 -11.16
CA VAL A 28 1.91 1.99 -11.57
C VAL A 28 2.66 2.52 -10.36
N GLY A 29 3.99 2.58 -10.46
CA GLY A 29 4.84 3.10 -9.41
C GLY A 29 6.02 3.93 -9.91
N ILE A 30 6.73 4.51 -8.96
CA ILE A 30 7.95 5.27 -9.19
C ILE A 30 9.08 4.65 -8.35
N LEU A 31 10.15 4.27 -9.05
CA LEU A 31 11.39 3.78 -8.47
C LEU A 31 12.38 4.94 -8.30
N HIS A 32 12.84 5.12 -7.08
CA HIS A 32 13.96 5.97 -6.69
C HIS A 32 15.19 5.05 -6.63
N GLU A 33 15.98 4.99 -7.70
CA GLU A 33 17.11 4.06 -7.81
C GLU A 33 18.41 4.71 -7.30
N MET A 34 19.08 4.04 -6.34
CA MET A 34 20.32 4.53 -5.73
C MET A 34 21.56 3.70 -6.08
N GLY A 35 21.45 2.78 -7.05
CA GLY A 35 22.55 1.86 -7.44
C GLY A 35 22.86 0.78 -6.39
N SER A 36 22.17 0.78 -5.25
CA SER A 36 22.16 -0.31 -4.26
C SER A 36 21.12 -1.36 -4.62
N PRO A 37 21.38 -2.66 -4.40
CA PRO A 37 20.37 -3.71 -4.55
C PRO A 37 19.26 -3.60 -3.48
N GLU A 38 19.48 -2.87 -2.39
CA GLU A 38 18.49 -2.70 -1.33
C GLU A 38 17.31 -1.83 -1.78
N LEU A 39 16.11 -2.35 -1.53
CA LEU A 39 14.85 -1.71 -1.90
C LEU A 39 13.87 -1.67 -0.72
N VAL A 40 13.26 -0.51 -0.53
CA VAL A 40 12.08 -0.34 0.34
C VAL A 40 10.83 -0.14 -0.52
N ILE A 41 9.78 -0.93 -0.27
CA ILE A 41 8.46 -0.71 -0.91
C ILE A 41 7.56 0.09 0.03
N ILE A 42 6.92 1.13 -0.50
CA ILE A 42 6.08 2.07 0.25
C ILE A 42 4.64 2.06 -0.30
N CYS A 43 3.69 1.74 0.59
CA CYS A 43 2.28 1.51 0.29
C CYS A 43 1.39 2.63 0.84
N HIS A 44 0.54 3.21 -0.03
CA HIS A 44 -0.35 4.31 0.33
C HIS A 44 -1.61 3.86 1.08
N GLY A 45 -2.37 4.85 1.59
CA GLY A 45 -3.60 4.62 2.35
C GLY A 45 -4.88 4.67 1.52
N PHE A 46 -6.01 4.69 2.23
CA PHE A 46 -7.37 4.75 1.67
C PHE A 46 -7.56 5.93 0.71
N ARG A 47 -7.94 5.66 -0.55
CA ARG A 47 -8.18 6.67 -1.59
C ARG A 47 -7.05 7.69 -1.73
N SER A 48 -5.82 7.21 -1.62
CA SER A 48 -4.61 8.00 -1.73
C SER A 48 -3.87 7.63 -3.02
N SER A 49 -2.60 8.04 -3.13
CA SER A 49 -1.72 7.63 -4.21
C SER A 49 -0.26 7.65 -3.75
N LYS A 50 0.62 7.04 -4.53
CA LYS A 50 2.08 7.05 -4.39
C LYS A 50 2.68 8.46 -4.33
N ASP A 51 1.98 9.47 -4.86
CA ASP A 51 2.47 10.85 -4.96
C ASP A 51 2.04 11.73 -3.77
N ARG A 52 1.32 11.16 -2.79
CA ARG A 52 0.90 11.87 -1.58
C ARG A 52 1.87 11.71 -0.43
N ILE A 53 1.85 12.65 0.50
CA ILE A 53 2.53 12.51 1.79
C ILE A 53 1.79 11.43 2.62
N PRO A 54 2.51 10.53 3.34
CA PRO A 54 3.96 10.54 3.56
C PRO A 54 4.81 9.80 2.51
N MET A 55 4.24 9.18 1.48
CA MET A 55 4.95 8.30 0.55
C MET A 55 6.15 8.98 -0.13
N VAL A 56 5.96 10.18 -0.70
CA VAL A 56 7.06 10.93 -1.34
C VAL A 56 8.15 11.36 -0.35
N ASN A 57 7.79 11.65 0.91
CA ASN A 57 8.76 12.05 1.93
C ASN A 57 9.56 10.84 2.44
N LEU A 58 8.92 9.68 2.57
CA LEU A 58 9.58 8.43 2.92
C LEU A 58 10.58 8.04 1.83
N ALA A 59 10.16 8.06 0.56
CA ALA A 59 11.05 7.75 -0.57
C ALA A 59 12.27 8.69 -0.60
N ALA A 60 12.05 10.01 -0.45
CA ALA A 60 13.13 10.98 -0.39
C ALA A 60 14.04 10.83 0.85
N ALA A 61 13.54 10.26 1.95
CA ALA A 61 14.36 9.97 3.12
C ALA A 61 15.30 8.77 2.87
N PHE A 62 14.78 7.67 2.30
CA PHE A 62 15.61 6.52 1.92
C PHE A 62 16.64 6.88 0.83
N GLU A 63 16.24 7.71 -0.13
CA GLU A 63 17.13 8.23 -1.18
C GLU A 63 18.36 8.95 -0.59
N LYS A 64 18.16 9.76 0.48
CA LYS A 64 19.26 10.45 1.17
C LYS A 64 20.22 9.50 1.89
N GLU A 65 19.73 8.34 2.32
CA GLU A 65 20.52 7.29 2.96
C GLU A 65 21.13 6.31 1.94
N GLY A 66 20.92 6.53 0.63
CA GLY A 66 21.46 5.67 -0.43
C GLY A 66 20.69 4.36 -0.63
N ILE A 67 19.48 4.25 -0.10
CA ILE A 67 18.62 3.06 -0.23
C ILE A 67 17.58 3.33 -1.34
N SER A 68 17.41 2.37 -2.26
CA SER A 68 16.40 2.52 -3.31
C SER A 68 15.00 2.42 -2.70
N ALA A 69 14.03 3.16 -3.25
CA ALA A 69 12.66 3.14 -2.77
C ALA A 69 11.66 3.02 -3.93
N PHE A 70 10.67 2.16 -3.78
CA PHE A 70 9.56 2.03 -4.71
C PHE A 70 8.24 2.37 -4.05
N ARG A 71 7.50 3.30 -4.65
CA ARG A 71 6.17 3.70 -4.20
C ARG A 71 5.20 3.51 -5.35
N PHE A 72 4.07 2.87 -5.10
CA PHE A 72 3.12 2.50 -6.15
C PHE A 72 1.69 2.72 -5.74
N ASP A 73 0.82 2.79 -6.75
CA ASP A 73 -0.61 2.87 -6.59
C ASP A 73 -1.20 1.46 -6.54
N PHE A 74 -1.95 1.13 -5.47
CA PHE A 74 -2.75 -0.10 -5.43
C PHE A 74 -3.82 -0.08 -6.52
N ALA A 75 -4.31 -1.25 -6.93
CA ALA A 75 -5.39 -1.35 -7.90
C ALA A 75 -6.59 -0.44 -7.53
N GLY A 76 -7.12 0.27 -8.53
CA GLY A 76 -8.22 1.21 -8.38
C GLY A 76 -7.86 2.54 -7.71
N ASN A 77 -6.57 2.85 -7.56
CA ASN A 77 -6.09 4.13 -7.03
C ASN A 77 -5.08 4.77 -7.98
N GLY A 78 -4.95 6.09 -7.88
CA GLY A 78 -3.95 6.86 -8.63
C GLY A 78 -3.96 6.56 -10.13
N GLU A 79 -2.81 6.11 -10.64
CA GLU A 79 -2.61 5.77 -12.06
C GLU A 79 -2.76 4.27 -12.35
N SER A 80 -2.98 3.44 -11.32
CA SER A 80 -3.17 2.00 -11.50
C SER A 80 -4.55 1.67 -12.05
N GLU A 81 -4.63 0.60 -12.83
CA GLU A 81 -5.88 0.08 -13.37
C GLU A 81 -6.80 -0.45 -12.25
N GLY A 82 -8.04 -0.78 -12.61
CA GLY A 82 -9.05 -1.29 -11.67
C GLY A 82 -9.98 -0.22 -11.11
N THR A 83 -10.82 -0.62 -10.14
CA THR A 83 -11.79 0.28 -9.49
C THR A 83 -11.59 0.25 -7.97
N PHE A 84 -11.55 1.44 -7.36
CA PHE A 84 -11.40 1.60 -5.92
C PHE A 84 -12.39 0.74 -5.11
N GLN A 85 -11.87 0.06 -4.08
CA GLN A 85 -12.66 -0.74 -3.14
C GLN A 85 -12.48 -0.26 -1.69
N TYR A 86 -13.59 -0.20 -0.94
CA TYR A 86 -13.61 0.21 0.46
C TYR A 86 -12.89 -0.78 1.40
N GLY A 87 -13.12 -2.07 1.19
CA GLY A 87 -12.32 -3.17 1.73
C GLY A 87 -11.22 -3.55 0.75
N ASN A 88 -11.16 -4.81 0.35
CA ASN A 88 -10.16 -5.39 -0.54
C ASN A 88 -8.76 -5.44 0.07
N TYR A 89 -8.69 -5.65 1.38
CA TYR A 89 -7.42 -5.66 2.12
C TYR A 89 -6.51 -6.82 1.70
N ARG A 90 -7.15 -7.96 1.44
CA ARG A 90 -6.51 -9.19 0.96
C ARG A 90 -5.85 -9.00 -0.40
N ARG A 91 -6.61 -8.44 -1.35
CA ARG A 91 -6.10 -8.15 -2.69
C ARG A 91 -5.04 -7.07 -2.70
N GLU A 92 -5.10 -6.06 -1.83
CA GLU A 92 -3.97 -5.12 -1.69
C GLU A 92 -2.69 -5.81 -1.19
N ALA A 93 -2.80 -6.85 -0.34
CA ALA A 93 -1.63 -7.66 0.00
C ALA A 93 -1.13 -8.52 -1.18
N GLU A 94 -2.02 -8.95 -2.08
CA GLU A 94 -1.64 -9.63 -3.33
C GLU A 94 -1.03 -8.68 -4.38
N ASP A 95 -1.52 -7.45 -4.49
CA ASP A 95 -0.89 -6.39 -5.30
C ASP A 95 0.54 -6.16 -4.81
N LEU A 96 0.73 -6.02 -3.48
CA LEU A 96 2.06 -5.93 -2.88
C LEU A 96 2.91 -7.17 -3.19
N ARG A 97 2.32 -8.37 -3.22
CA ARG A 97 3.01 -9.60 -3.61
C ARG A 97 3.50 -9.58 -5.04
N ALA A 98 2.70 -9.08 -5.99
CA ALA A 98 3.14 -8.90 -7.37
C ALA A 98 4.33 -7.94 -7.46
N VAL A 99 4.26 -6.81 -6.73
CA VAL A 99 5.37 -5.84 -6.65
C VAL A 99 6.64 -6.46 -6.05
N VAL A 100 6.53 -7.19 -4.94
CA VAL A 100 7.67 -7.88 -4.31
C VAL A 100 8.30 -8.88 -5.28
N LYS A 101 7.47 -9.68 -5.98
CA LYS A 101 7.96 -10.70 -6.92
C LYS A 101 8.65 -10.09 -8.13
N HIS A 102 8.13 -8.99 -8.65
CA HIS A 102 8.75 -8.26 -9.75
C HIS A 102 10.20 -7.88 -9.41
N PHE A 103 10.41 -7.17 -8.30
CA PHE A 103 11.74 -6.69 -7.92
C PHE A 103 12.68 -7.81 -7.42
N GLN A 104 12.15 -8.86 -6.81
CA GLN A 104 12.94 -10.07 -6.55
C GLN A 104 13.44 -10.71 -7.87
N GLY A 105 12.61 -10.72 -8.92
CA GLY A 105 13.00 -11.17 -10.26
C GLY A 105 14.09 -10.30 -10.91
N GLU A 106 14.09 -9.00 -10.59
CA GLU A 106 15.15 -8.05 -10.97
C GLU A 106 16.39 -8.10 -10.05
N LYS A 107 16.44 -9.08 -9.13
CA LYS A 107 17.53 -9.30 -8.16
C LYS A 107 17.71 -8.18 -7.14
N GLN A 108 16.69 -7.36 -6.90
CA GLN A 108 16.69 -6.43 -5.78
C GLN A 108 16.40 -7.16 -4.46
N CYS A 109 17.06 -6.70 -3.40
CA CYS A 109 16.88 -7.17 -2.03
C CYS A 109 15.84 -6.28 -1.35
N ILE A 110 14.64 -6.80 -1.11
CA ILE A 110 13.59 -6.02 -0.45
C ILE A 110 13.82 -6.05 1.06
N VAL A 111 14.41 -4.98 1.59
CA VAL A 111 14.81 -4.88 2.99
C VAL A 111 13.66 -4.50 3.91
N ALA A 112 12.65 -3.78 3.38
CA ALA A 112 11.46 -3.43 4.13
C ALA A 112 10.23 -3.18 3.25
N ILE A 113 9.06 -3.45 3.82
CA ILE A 113 7.76 -2.97 3.33
C ILE A 113 7.14 -2.00 4.35
N ILE A 114 6.69 -0.85 3.88
CA ILE A 114 6.16 0.22 4.72
C ILE A 114 4.75 0.57 4.26
N GLY A 115 3.79 0.55 5.17
CA GLY A 115 2.40 0.84 4.88
C GLY A 115 1.85 1.99 5.71
N HIS A 116 1.23 2.97 5.05
CA HIS A 116 0.51 4.05 5.75
C HIS A 116 -1.01 3.84 5.72
N SER A 117 -1.66 3.98 6.88
CA SER A 117 -3.10 3.86 7.05
C SER A 117 -3.62 2.53 6.49
N LYS A 118 -4.47 2.53 5.46
CA LYS A 118 -4.93 1.27 4.81
C LYS A 118 -3.77 0.42 4.31
N GLY A 119 -2.71 1.02 3.76
CA GLY A 119 -1.50 0.31 3.38
C GLY A 119 -0.79 -0.35 4.56
N GLY A 120 -0.93 0.21 5.78
CA GLY A 120 -0.43 -0.42 7.01
C GLY A 120 -1.12 -1.75 7.32
N ASN A 121 -2.40 -1.88 6.96
CA ASN A 121 -3.10 -3.16 7.04
C ASN A 121 -2.62 -4.13 5.94
N ALA A 122 -2.40 -3.63 4.73
CA ALA A 122 -1.93 -4.45 3.61
C ALA A 122 -0.56 -5.09 3.88
N VAL A 123 0.41 -4.32 4.41
CA VAL A 123 1.75 -4.86 4.74
C VAL A 123 1.71 -5.88 5.88
N LEU A 124 0.81 -5.72 6.86
CA LEU A 124 0.64 -6.71 7.94
C LEU A 124 -0.02 -7.99 7.43
N LEU A 125 -1.02 -7.87 6.55
CA LEU A 125 -1.64 -9.04 5.91
C LEU A 125 -0.65 -9.77 5.00
N TYR A 126 0.16 -9.01 4.24
CA TYR A 126 1.26 -9.57 3.46
C TYR A 126 2.19 -10.41 4.36
N ALA A 127 2.67 -9.84 5.46
CA ALA A 127 3.57 -10.52 6.39
C ALA A 127 2.94 -11.77 7.03
N SER A 128 1.61 -11.74 7.23
CA SER A 128 0.85 -12.86 7.80
C SER A 128 0.74 -14.06 6.85
N TRP A 129 0.95 -13.85 5.54
CA TRP A 129 0.84 -14.88 4.50
C TRP A 129 2.19 -15.25 3.89
N TYR A 130 3.09 -14.28 3.80
CA TYR A 130 4.37 -14.36 3.14
C TYR A 130 5.47 -13.98 4.14
N ASN A 131 6.22 -14.98 4.60
CA ASN A 131 7.30 -14.82 5.56
C ASN A 131 8.66 -14.58 4.88
N ASP A 132 8.68 -13.74 3.83
CA ASP A 132 9.85 -13.53 2.98
C ASP A 132 10.43 -12.10 3.01
N ILE A 133 9.82 -11.20 3.79
CA ILE A 133 10.34 -9.85 4.05
C ILE A 133 10.59 -9.70 5.55
N GLN A 134 11.82 -9.35 5.91
CA GLN A 134 12.26 -9.31 7.31
C GLN A 134 11.69 -8.10 8.08
N THR A 135 11.57 -6.94 7.42
CA THR A 135 11.14 -5.70 8.08
C THR A 135 9.79 -5.22 7.56
N VAL A 136 8.84 -5.07 8.47
CA VAL A 136 7.48 -4.61 8.16
C VAL A 136 7.13 -3.42 9.05
N VAL A 137 6.81 -2.28 8.43
CA VAL A 137 6.51 -1.04 9.15
C VAL A 137 5.06 -0.63 8.92
N ASN A 138 4.28 -0.64 10.00
CA ASN A 138 2.90 -0.15 10.01
C ASN A 138 2.83 1.28 10.56
N ILE A 139 2.47 2.24 9.70
CA ILE A 139 2.24 3.64 10.09
C ILE A 139 0.73 3.91 10.13
N ALA A 140 0.17 4.00 11.33
CA ALA A 140 -1.24 4.36 11.56
C ALA A 140 -2.29 3.45 10.88
N GLY A 141 -1.94 2.19 10.60
CA GLY A 141 -2.88 1.16 10.17
C GLY A 141 -3.88 0.79 11.27
N ARG A 142 -5.11 0.43 10.86
CA ARG A 142 -6.20 0.20 11.81
C ARG A 142 -6.18 -1.23 12.32
N TYR A 143 -6.01 -1.42 13.62
CA TYR A 143 -6.18 -2.73 14.24
C TYR A 143 -7.65 -3.22 14.18
N ASN A 144 -8.60 -2.41 14.64
CA ASN A 144 -10.03 -2.75 14.60
C ASN A 144 -10.70 -2.15 13.34
N LEU A 145 -10.98 -2.98 12.35
CA LEU A 145 -11.58 -2.55 11.09
C LEU A 145 -13.09 -2.26 11.17
N LYS A 146 -13.78 -2.77 12.20
CA LYS A 146 -15.21 -2.49 12.48
C LYS A 146 -15.41 -1.08 13.02
N ARG A 147 -14.42 -0.53 13.73
CA ARG A 147 -14.51 0.77 14.38
C ARG A 147 -14.60 1.93 13.37
N GLY A 148 -15.61 2.77 13.53
CA GLY A 148 -15.80 4.00 12.75
C GLY A 148 -16.55 3.83 11.43
N ILE A 149 -17.09 2.63 11.15
CA ILE A 149 -17.92 2.39 9.97
C ILE A 149 -19.21 3.21 10.04
N GLU A 150 -19.92 3.22 11.18
CA GLU A 150 -21.15 4.01 11.34
C GLU A 150 -20.93 5.50 11.10
N GLY A 151 -19.82 6.07 11.59
CA GLY A 151 -19.50 7.47 11.37
C GLY A 151 -19.23 7.81 9.90
N ARG A 152 -18.90 6.81 9.07
CA ARG A 152 -18.59 6.97 7.65
C ARG A 152 -19.75 6.61 6.72
N LEU A 153 -20.49 5.55 7.05
CA LEU A 153 -21.55 4.98 6.22
C LEU A 153 -22.97 5.27 6.75
N GLY A 154 -23.08 5.90 7.92
CA GLY A 154 -24.35 6.14 8.63
C GLY A 154 -24.71 5.01 9.59
N LYS A 155 -25.60 5.29 10.55
CA LYS A 155 -26.04 4.30 11.55
C LYS A 155 -26.78 3.11 10.93
N ASP A 156 -27.54 3.35 9.87
CA ASP A 156 -28.34 2.34 9.18
C ASP A 156 -27.58 1.65 8.03
N PHE A 157 -26.24 1.71 8.01
CA PHE A 157 -25.44 1.20 6.90
C PHE A 157 -25.72 -0.28 6.59
N GLN A 158 -25.94 -1.11 7.61
CA GLN A 158 -26.23 -2.53 7.42
C GLN A 158 -27.53 -2.74 6.67
N LYS A 159 -28.60 -2.03 7.05
CA LYS A 159 -29.90 -2.11 6.37
C LYS A 159 -29.79 -1.59 4.94
N ASN A 160 -29.15 -0.44 4.76
CA ASN A 160 -29.03 0.20 3.45
C ASN A 160 -28.23 -0.64 2.46
N ILE A 161 -27.13 -1.27 2.90
CA ILE A 161 -26.30 -2.09 2.02
C ILE A 161 -26.95 -3.45 1.71
N GLU A 162 -27.75 -3.99 2.64
CA GLU A 162 -28.51 -5.23 2.39
C GLU A 162 -29.62 -5.01 1.36
N GLN A 163 -30.31 -3.87 1.44
CA GLN A 163 -31.40 -3.54 0.52
C GLN A 163 -30.91 -3.17 -0.89
N ASN A 164 -29.82 -2.40 -0.98
CA ASN A 164 -29.39 -1.80 -2.25
C ASN A 164 -28.15 -2.47 -2.86
N GLY A 165 -27.46 -3.35 -2.13
CA GLY A 165 -26.20 -3.95 -2.53
C GLY A 165 -24.98 -3.00 -2.46
N PHE A 166 -25.20 -1.71 -2.23
CA PHE A 166 -24.14 -0.71 -2.11
C PHE A 166 -24.57 0.52 -1.28
N ILE A 167 -23.58 1.33 -0.88
CA ILE A 167 -23.76 2.66 -0.30
C ILE A 167 -22.88 3.65 -1.08
N ASP A 168 -23.48 4.73 -1.58
CA ASP A 168 -22.73 5.86 -2.14
C ASP A 168 -22.35 6.84 -1.04
N VAL A 169 -21.05 6.96 -0.78
CA VAL A 169 -20.52 7.95 0.16
C VAL A 169 -20.42 9.30 -0.56
N LYS A 170 -21.08 10.31 -0.01
CA LYS A 170 -21.20 11.64 -0.60
C LYS A 170 -20.45 12.68 0.23
N ASN A 171 -19.89 13.69 -0.44
CA ASN A 171 -19.31 14.84 0.25
C ASN A 171 -20.40 15.80 0.76
N ARG A 172 -19.97 16.89 1.43
CA ARG A 172 -20.87 17.93 1.96
C ARG A 172 -21.75 18.61 0.90
N ARG A 173 -21.39 18.52 -0.38
CA ARG A 173 -22.16 19.06 -1.52
C ARG A 173 -23.09 18.02 -2.15
N GLY A 174 -23.20 16.82 -1.58
CA GLY A 174 -24.03 15.73 -2.10
C GLY A 174 -23.42 14.97 -3.28
N LYS A 175 -22.22 15.32 -3.74
CA LYS A 175 -21.54 14.60 -4.83
C LYS A 175 -21.02 13.26 -4.31
N ILE A 176 -21.27 12.20 -5.05
CA ILE A 176 -20.73 10.86 -4.76
C ILE A 176 -19.20 10.92 -4.88
N GLU A 177 -18.53 10.57 -3.79
CA GLU A 177 -17.07 10.48 -3.73
C GLU A 177 -16.57 9.08 -4.09
N TYR A 178 -17.25 8.05 -3.59
CA TYR A 178 -16.98 6.64 -3.87
C TYR A 178 -18.18 5.76 -3.47
N ARG A 179 -18.22 4.55 -4.02
CA ARG A 179 -19.22 3.53 -3.72
C ARG A 179 -18.62 2.44 -2.84
N VAL A 180 -19.37 2.01 -1.83
CA VAL A 180 -19.08 0.84 -0.99
C VAL A 180 -20.02 -0.27 -1.40
N THR A 181 -19.52 -1.32 -2.07
CA THR A 181 -20.34 -2.50 -2.39
C THR A 181 -20.48 -3.40 -1.16
N LYS A 182 -21.53 -4.24 -1.14
CA LYS A 182 -21.73 -5.25 -0.10
C LYS A 182 -20.51 -6.15 0.04
N GLU A 183 -19.98 -6.63 -1.08
CA GLU A 183 -18.75 -7.43 -1.15
C GLU A 183 -17.56 -6.73 -0.49
N SER A 184 -17.29 -5.48 -0.88
CA SER A 184 -16.18 -4.70 -0.35
C SER A 184 -16.31 -4.44 1.16
N LEU A 185 -17.53 -4.20 1.65
CA LEU A 185 -17.78 -4.06 3.08
C LEU A 185 -17.59 -5.39 3.83
N MET A 186 -18.07 -6.50 3.27
CA MET A 186 -17.92 -7.81 3.89
C MET A 186 -16.45 -8.23 3.97
N ASP A 187 -15.64 -7.99 2.94
CA ASP A 187 -14.20 -8.24 2.99
C ASP A 187 -13.54 -7.48 4.15
N ARG A 188 -13.86 -6.19 4.30
CA ARG A 188 -13.37 -5.38 5.43
C ARG A 188 -13.78 -5.98 6.77
N LEU A 189 -15.03 -6.37 6.92
CA LEU A 189 -15.56 -6.88 8.20
C LEU A 189 -15.02 -8.27 8.55
N ALA A 190 -14.70 -9.08 7.52
CA ALA A 190 -14.11 -10.40 7.63
C ALA A 190 -12.56 -10.38 7.71
N THR A 191 -11.94 -9.21 7.63
CA THR A 191 -10.49 -9.05 7.80
C THR A 191 -10.18 -8.93 9.29
N ASP A 192 -9.61 -9.98 9.87
CA ASP A 192 -9.18 -10.02 11.27
C ASP A 192 -7.69 -9.67 11.38
N MET A 193 -7.41 -8.43 11.75
CA MET A 193 -6.03 -7.98 11.95
C MET A 193 -5.39 -8.55 13.22
N HIS A 194 -6.17 -8.99 14.22
CA HIS A 194 -5.60 -9.64 15.39
C HIS A 194 -4.99 -10.98 15.00
N ALA A 195 -5.79 -11.81 14.33
CA ALA A 195 -5.35 -13.11 13.83
C ALA A 195 -4.18 -12.95 12.84
N ALA A 196 -4.25 -11.99 11.91
CA ALA A 196 -3.17 -11.72 10.97
C ALA A 196 -1.86 -11.34 11.69
N CYS A 197 -1.91 -10.46 12.69
CA CYS A 197 -0.71 -10.10 13.45
C CYS A 197 -0.15 -11.28 14.27
N GLN A 198 -1.00 -12.15 14.80
CA GLN A 198 -0.56 -13.33 15.55
C GLN A 198 0.11 -14.39 14.66
N SER A 199 -0.25 -14.47 13.38
CA SER A 199 0.34 -15.42 12.44
C SER A 199 1.63 -14.93 11.79
N ILE A 200 2.03 -13.67 12.03
CA ILE A 200 3.37 -13.19 11.65
C ILE A 200 4.37 -13.93 12.55
N HIS A 201 5.05 -14.92 11.98
CA HIS A 201 5.99 -15.75 12.72
C HIS A 201 7.12 -14.89 13.30
N PRO A 202 7.47 -15.06 14.58
CA PRO A 202 8.62 -14.37 15.19
C PRO A 202 9.97 -14.97 14.78
N SER A 203 10.05 -15.71 13.66
CA SER A 203 11.22 -16.52 13.31
C SER A 203 12.35 -15.67 12.71
N TRP A 204 12.94 -14.79 13.52
CA TRP A 204 14.20 -14.10 13.28
C TRP A 204 14.90 -13.82 14.62
N TYR A 205 15.50 -14.87 15.20
CA TYR A 205 16.67 -14.81 16.08
C TYR A 205 17.59 -15.97 15.73
#